data_AF-A0A4Q7ZMM6-F1
#
_entry.id   AF-A0A4Q7ZMM6-F1
#
_cell.length_a   1.000
_cell.length_b   1.000
_cell.length_c   1.000
_cell.angle_alpha   90.00
_cell.angle_beta   90.00
_cell.angle_gamma   90.00
#
_symmetry.space_group_name_H-M   'P 1'
#
loop_
_entity.id
_entity.type
_entity.pdbx_description
1 polymer ?
#
loop_
_entity_poly.entity_id
_entity_poly.type
_entity_poly.pdbx_seq_one_letter_code
_entity_poly.pdbx_strand_id
1 'polypeptide(L)'
;MPADDLRPGPADNPPLPRRGPAPPVERMANAELVRLVEGEHPYRGKALFELCDRIPRDDDAATKVAMLSRLSSLRQARLFDRVSLAWSAIIALLAAETAHARASAYEAFGALDPQEQRDMLDYLEVSAIEEAHPRIA
;
A
#
# COMPACT_ATOMS: atom_id res chain seq x y z
N MET A 1 -43.32 27.47 40.20
CA MET A 1 -42.79 26.89 38.95
C MET A 1 -41.41 27.51 38.69
N PRO A 2 -40.29 26.89 39.08
CA PRO A 2 -39.00 27.20 38.49
C PRO A 2 -38.70 26.24 37.34
N ALA A 3 -38.16 26.77 36.25
CA ALA A 3 -37.64 26.02 35.12
C ALA A 3 -36.27 25.47 35.51
N ASP A 4 -36.17 24.14 35.54
CA ASP A 4 -34.93 23.43 35.86
C ASP A 4 -34.05 23.26 34.62
N ASP A 5 -32.76 23.25 34.92
CA ASP A 5 -31.59 23.42 34.08
C ASP A 5 -31.36 22.20 33.18
N LEU A 6 -31.59 22.32 31.85
CA LEU A 6 -31.33 21.23 30.89
C LEU A 6 -29.86 21.23 30.47
N ARG A 7 -29.01 20.53 31.23
CA ARG A 7 -27.63 20.21 30.78
C ARG A 7 -27.68 19.02 29.80
N PRO A 8 -27.12 19.13 28.59
CA PRO A 8 -27.00 17.97 27.71
C PRO A 8 -26.02 16.96 28.31
N GLY A 9 -26.49 15.72 28.51
CA GLY A 9 -25.66 14.61 28.98
C GLY A 9 -24.50 14.30 28.02
N PRO A 10 -23.45 13.61 28.51
CA PRO A 10 -22.28 13.30 27.71
C PRO A 10 -22.70 12.48 26.48
N ALA A 11 -22.26 12.91 25.30
CA ALA A 11 -22.53 12.22 24.04
C ALA A 11 -22.07 10.76 24.14
N ASP A 12 -23.03 9.84 23.97
CA ASP A 12 -22.80 8.41 23.79
C ASP A 12 -22.01 8.20 22.48
N ASN A 13 -20.69 8.26 22.56
CA ASN A 13 -19.84 7.81 21.47
C ASN A 13 -19.91 6.27 21.44
N PRO A 14 -20.36 5.65 20.34
CA PRO A 14 -20.44 4.20 20.26
C PRO A 14 -19.03 3.60 20.45
N PRO A 15 -18.91 2.50 21.22
CA PRO A 15 -17.62 1.87 21.47
C PRO A 15 -17.01 1.42 20.14
N LEU A 16 -15.79 1.87 19.86
CA LEU A 16 -15.04 1.42 18.70
C LEU A 16 -14.94 -0.11 18.74
N PRO A 17 -15.17 -0.81 17.62
CA PRO A 17 -15.06 -2.26 17.57
C PRO A 17 -13.67 -2.69 18.06
N ARG A 18 -13.65 -3.61 19.04
CA ARG A 18 -12.41 -4.16 19.58
C ARG A 18 -11.65 -4.84 18.44
N ARG A 19 -10.54 -4.24 18.02
CA ARG A 19 -9.60 -4.89 17.09
C ARG A 19 -9.13 -6.18 17.75
N GLY A 20 -9.24 -7.31 17.05
CA GLY A 20 -8.65 -8.57 17.48
C GLY A 20 -7.12 -8.45 17.66
N PRO A 21 -6.45 -9.49 18.18
CA PRO A 21 -5.00 -9.46 18.34
C PRO A 21 -4.32 -9.14 17.00
N ALA A 22 -3.27 -8.32 17.05
CA ALA A 22 -2.51 -7.96 15.87
C ALA A 22 -1.91 -9.24 15.22
N PRO A 23 -2.10 -9.46 13.90
CA PRO A 23 -1.47 -10.59 13.24
C PRO A 23 0.06 -10.43 13.24
N PRO A 24 0.84 -11.52 13.33
CA PRO A 24 2.29 -11.48 13.34
C PRO A 24 2.86 -11.32 11.92
N VAL A 25 2.58 -10.19 11.28
CA VAL A 25 2.86 -9.91 9.85
C VAL A 25 4.28 -10.31 9.43
N GLU A 26 5.30 -9.97 10.22
CA GLU A 26 6.72 -10.25 9.94
C GLU A 26 7.06 -11.76 9.83
N ARG A 27 6.21 -12.64 10.38
CA ARG A 27 6.40 -14.10 10.37
C ARG A 27 5.51 -14.82 9.36
N MET A 28 4.61 -14.09 8.70
CA MET A 28 3.64 -14.66 7.78
C MET A 28 4.30 -14.96 6.42
N ALA A 29 3.86 -16.04 5.77
CA ALA A 29 4.27 -16.36 4.42
C ALA A 29 3.67 -15.36 3.41
N ASN A 30 4.29 -15.22 2.23
CA ASN A 30 3.84 -14.27 1.20
C ASN A 30 2.36 -14.46 0.82
N ALA A 31 1.89 -15.71 0.74
CA ALA A 31 0.49 -16.01 0.44
C ALA A 31 -0.48 -15.51 1.52
N GLU A 32 -0.08 -15.53 2.79
CA GLU A 32 -0.91 -15.03 3.88
C GLU A 32 -0.92 -13.49 3.91
N LEU A 33 0.22 -12.86 3.60
CA LEU A 33 0.31 -11.41 3.43
C LEU A 33 -0.58 -10.92 2.29
N VAL A 34 -0.57 -11.60 1.14
CA VAL A 34 -1.46 -11.31 0.00
C VAL A 34 -2.92 -11.34 0.43
N ARG A 35 -3.34 -12.37 1.17
CA ARG A 35 -4.73 -12.47 1.66
C ARG A 35 -5.14 -11.31 2.58
N LEU A 36 -4.22 -10.79 3.39
CA LEU A 36 -4.49 -9.60 4.21
C LEU A 36 -4.70 -8.36 3.34
N VAL A 37 -3.94 -8.23 2.25
CA VAL A 37 -4.05 -7.11 1.32
C VAL A 37 -5.34 -7.19 0.52
N GLU A 38 -5.63 -8.34 -0.09
CA GLU A 38 -6.83 -8.59 -0.90
C GLU A 38 -8.11 -8.49 -0.05
N GLY A 39 -8.08 -8.99 1.19
CA GLY A 39 -9.20 -8.90 2.13
C GLY A 39 -9.40 -7.52 2.75
N GLU A 40 -8.66 -6.51 2.29
CA GLU A 40 -8.65 -5.13 2.81
C GLU A 40 -8.50 -5.03 4.33
N HIS A 41 -7.80 -5.99 4.94
CA HIS A 41 -7.66 -6.10 6.38
C HIS A 41 -7.04 -4.82 6.98
N PRO A 42 -7.34 -4.44 8.24
CA PRO A 42 -6.74 -3.26 8.87
C PRO A 42 -5.20 -3.22 8.87
N TYR A 43 -4.55 -4.37 8.69
CA TYR A 43 -3.09 -4.50 8.60
C TYR A 43 -2.56 -4.63 7.16
N ARG A 44 -3.39 -4.40 6.13
CA ARG A 44 -3.00 -4.52 4.71
C ARG A 44 -1.79 -3.67 4.33
N GLY A 45 -1.69 -2.45 4.86
CA GLY A 45 -0.54 -1.58 4.62
C GLY A 45 0.74 -2.23 5.14
N LYS A 46 0.74 -2.69 6.40
CA LYS A 46 1.87 -3.41 6.99
C LYS A 46 2.20 -4.69 6.22
N ALA A 47 1.19 -5.44 5.77
CA ALA A 47 1.39 -6.65 4.98
C ALA A 47 2.01 -6.38 3.60
N LEU A 48 1.59 -5.28 2.94
CA LEU A 48 2.20 -4.85 1.68
C LEU A 48 3.65 -4.41 1.89
N PHE A 49 3.94 -3.61 2.93
CA PHE A 49 5.32 -3.20 3.22
C PHE A 49 6.23 -4.37 3.56
N GLU A 50 5.74 -5.35 4.32
CA GLU A 50 6.49 -6.58 4.58
C GLU A 50 6.78 -7.37 3.29
N LEU A 51 5.84 -7.42 2.33
CA LEU A 51 6.11 -7.99 1.01
C LEU A 51 7.16 -7.17 0.25
N CYS A 52 7.08 -5.83 0.29
CA CYS A 52 8.05 -4.94 -0.34
C CYS A 52 9.48 -5.15 0.19
N ASP A 53 9.63 -5.31 1.51
CA ASP A 53 10.94 -5.55 2.15
C ASP A 53 11.58 -6.89 1.75
N ARG A 54 10.80 -7.83 1.20
CA ARG A 54 11.28 -9.13 0.74
C ARG A 54 11.76 -9.11 -0.72
N ILE A 55 11.29 -8.16 -1.53
CA ILE A 55 11.55 -8.09 -2.99
C ILE A 55 13.03 -8.29 -3.35
N PRO A 56 14.03 -7.66 -2.69
CA PRO A 56 15.43 -7.79 -3.11
C PRO A 56 16.00 -9.21 -3.07
N ARG A 57 15.32 -10.15 -2.39
CA ARG A 57 15.77 -11.53 -2.15
C ARG A 57 14.71 -12.59 -2.46
N ASP A 58 13.54 -12.19 -2.96
CA ASP A 58 12.38 -13.05 -3.14
C ASP A 58 11.56 -12.63 -4.37
N ASP A 59 11.75 -13.35 -5.48
CA ASP A 59 11.03 -13.11 -6.73
C ASP A 59 9.51 -13.41 -6.63
N ASP A 60 9.09 -14.30 -5.72
CA ASP A 60 7.67 -14.54 -5.45
C ASP A 60 7.04 -13.30 -4.79
N ALA A 61 7.75 -12.67 -3.85
CA ALA A 61 7.32 -11.41 -3.26
C ALA A 61 7.21 -10.31 -4.33
N ALA A 62 8.21 -10.16 -5.21
CA ALA A 62 8.17 -9.20 -6.31
C ALA A 62 6.95 -9.40 -7.23
N THR A 63 6.71 -10.65 -7.63
CA THR A 63 5.56 -11.03 -8.46
C THR A 63 4.23 -10.67 -7.80
N LYS A 64 4.08 -11.01 -6.51
CA LYS A 64 2.86 -10.73 -5.74
C LYS A 64 2.64 -9.23 -5.55
N VAL A 65 3.69 -8.46 -5.27
CA VAL A 65 3.59 -6.99 -5.14
C VAL A 65 3.13 -6.36 -6.46
N ALA A 66 3.67 -6.81 -7.59
CA ALA A 66 3.27 -6.33 -8.92
C ALA A 66 1.83 -6.72 -9.30
N MET A 67 1.32 -7.85 -8.80
CA MET A 67 -0.09 -8.21 -8.95
C MET A 67 -0.99 -7.33 -8.07
N LEU A 68 -0.63 -7.16 -6.79
CA LEU A 68 -1.40 -6.40 -5.82
C LEU A 68 -1.52 -4.92 -6.19
N SER A 69 -0.46 -4.31 -6.74
CA SER A 69 -0.49 -2.88 -7.14
C SER A 69 -1.55 -2.56 -8.19
N ARG A 70 -2.07 -3.57 -8.90
CA ARG A 70 -3.14 -3.43 -9.91
C ARG A 70 -4.53 -3.34 -9.28
N LEU A 71 -4.67 -3.65 -7.99
CA LEU A 71 -5.95 -3.57 -7.29
C LEU A 71 -6.40 -2.11 -7.15
N SER A 72 -7.64 -1.83 -7.55
CA SER A 72 -8.23 -0.48 -7.41
C SER A 72 -8.21 0.01 -5.97
N SER A 73 -8.39 -0.89 -4.99
CA SER A 73 -8.31 -0.56 -3.57
C SER A 73 -6.94 -0.02 -3.15
N LEU A 74 -5.84 -0.52 -3.73
CA LEU A 74 -4.50 0.00 -3.48
C LEU A 74 -4.19 1.27 -4.28
N ARG A 75 -4.74 1.41 -5.49
CA ARG A 75 -4.62 2.63 -6.30
C ARG A 75 -5.32 3.82 -5.63
N GLN A 76 -6.43 3.57 -4.95
CA GLN A 76 -7.21 4.59 -4.23
C GLN A 76 -6.73 4.83 -2.78
N ALA A 77 -6.06 3.85 -2.16
CA ALA A 77 -5.52 4.00 -0.81
C ALA A 77 -4.28 4.91 -0.81
N ARG A 78 -4.49 6.19 -0.52
CA ARG A 78 -3.41 7.20 -0.43
C ARG A 78 -2.71 7.15 0.92
N LEU A 79 -1.38 7.21 0.88
CA LEU A 79 -0.48 7.54 1.97
C LEU A 79 -0.09 9.02 1.86
N PHE A 80 -0.23 9.76 2.96
CA PHE A 80 0.13 11.19 3.06
C PHE A 80 -0.42 12.05 1.90
N ASP A 81 -1.64 11.73 1.45
CA ASP A 81 -2.40 12.37 0.36
C ASP A 81 -1.76 12.41 -1.04
N ARG A 82 -0.50 11.99 -1.20
CA ARG A 82 0.24 12.11 -2.47
C ARG A 82 0.49 10.78 -3.16
N VAL A 83 0.87 9.75 -2.41
CA VAL A 83 1.33 8.47 -2.99
C VAL A 83 0.34 7.37 -2.67
N SER A 84 -0.15 6.63 -3.65
CA SER A 84 -1.01 5.47 -3.38
C SER A 84 -0.20 4.27 -2.88
N LEU A 85 -0.86 3.31 -2.24
CA LEU A 85 -0.23 2.03 -1.90
C LEU A 85 0.24 1.29 -3.15
N ALA A 86 -0.49 1.41 -4.27
CA ALA A 86 -0.06 0.89 -5.56
C ALA A 86 1.25 1.53 -6.05
N TRP A 87 1.38 2.85 -5.95
CA TRP A 87 2.64 3.53 -6.30
C TRP A 87 3.78 3.13 -5.38
N SER A 88 3.52 3.03 -4.07
CA SER A 88 4.52 2.59 -3.10
C SER A 88 5.06 1.20 -3.44
N ALA A 89 4.18 0.29 -3.86
CA ALA A 89 4.54 -1.04 -4.34
C ALA A 89 5.41 -1.01 -5.61
N ILE A 90 5.05 -0.20 -6.61
CA ILE A 90 5.83 -0.06 -7.85
C ILE A 90 7.21 0.58 -7.56
N ILE A 91 7.26 1.59 -6.69
CA ILE A 91 8.50 2.24 -6.26
C ILE A 91 9.41 1.22 -5.54
N ALA A 92 8.86 0.37 -4.68
CA ALA A 92 9.64 -0.69 -4.03
C ALA A 92 10.20 -1.71 -5.03
N LEU A 93 9.43 -2.08 -6.06
CA LEU A 93 9.93 -2.94 -7.15
C LEU A 93 11.08 -2.28 -7.91
N LEU A 94 10.98 -0.98 -8.21
CA LEU A 94 12.05 -0.23 -8.88
C LEU A 94 13.31 -0.12 -8.00
N ALA A 95 13.13 0.08 -6.69
CA ALA A 95 14.21 0.26 -5.72
C ALA A 95 14.98 -1.04 -5.42
N ALA A 96 14.41 -2.21 -5.69
CA ALA A 96 15.06 -3.49 -5.42
C ALA A 96 16.23 -3.81 -6.35
N GLU A 97 16.34 -3.12 -7.49
CA GLU A 97 17.44 -3.24 -8.46
C GLU A 97 17.75 -4.67 -8.97
N THR A 98 16.80 -5.60 -8.84
CA THR A 98 16.88 -6.92 -9.47
C THR A 98 16.20 -6.92 -10.84
N ALA A 99 16.67 -7.79 -11.75
CA ALA A 99 16.08 -7.89 -13.09
C ALA A 99 14.60 -8.28 -13.05
N HIS A 100 14.22 -9.21 -12.16
CA HIS A 100 12.84 -9.67 -12.01
C HIS A 100 11.92 -8.60 -11.42
N ALA A 101 12.37 -7.89 -10.38
CA ALA A 101 11.62 -6.78 -9.82
C ALA A 101 11.46 -5.64 -10.83
N ARG A 102 12.47 -5.38 -11.66
CA ARG A 102 12.41 -4.38 -12.73
C ARG A 102 11.35 -4.71 -13.78
N ALA A 103 11.35 -5.95 -14.28
CA ALA A 103 10.32 -6.41 -15.24
C ALA A 103 8.91 -6.32 -14.62
N SER A 104 8.79 -6.75 -13.37
CA SER A 104 7.53 -6.67 -12.60
C SER A 104 7.04 -5.24 -12.40
N ALA A 105 7.96 -4.29 -12.16
CA ALA A 105 7.63 -2.87 -12.06
C ALA A 105 7.08 -2.31 -13.39
N TYR A 106 7.69 -2.68 -14.53
CA TYR A 106 7.23 -2.22 -15.84
C TYR A 106 5.84 -2.74 -16.18
N GLU A 107 5.56 -4.01 -15.89
CA GLU A 107 4.20 -4.55 -16.05
C GLU A 107 3.18 -3.82 -15.18
N ALA A 108 3.53 -3.61 -13.91
CA ALA A 108 2.64 -2.94 -12.96
C ALA A 108 2.39 -1.46 -13.33
N PHE A 109 3.42 -0.76 -13.78
CA PHE A 109 3.31 0.62 -14.28
C PHE A 109 2.49 0.68 -15.56
N GLY A 110 2.71 -0.23 -16.51
CA GLY A 110 1.93 -0.32 -17.75
C GLY A 110 0.45 -0.60 -17.53
N ALA A 111 0.08 -1.15 -16.37
CA ALA A 111 -1.31 -1.38 -15.97
C ALA A 111 -1.99 -0.15 -15.32
N LEU A 112 -1.24 0.92 -15.02
CA LEU A 112 -1.80 2.18 -14.56
C LEU A 112 -2.46 2.93 -15.72
N ASP A 113 -3.44 3.77 -15.42
CA ASP A 113 -4.03 4.63 -16.45
C ASP A 113 -3.00 5.69 -16.90
N PRO A 114 -3.07 6.21 -18.15
CA PRO A 114 -2.06 7.13 -18.68
C PRO A 114 -1.85 8.39 -17.83
N GLN A 115 -2.89 8.86 -17.13
CA GLN A 115 -2.75 9.99 -16.21
C GLN A 115 -1.93 9.62 -14.97
N GLU A 116 -2.21 8.47 -14.36
CA GLU A 116 -1.44 8.02 -13.19
C GLU A 116 0.01 7.71 -13.54
N GLN A 117 0.27 7.17 -14.75
CA GLN A 117 1.63 6.98 -15.24
C GLN A 117 2.39 8.31 -15.27
N ARG A 118 1.78 9.36 -15.85
CA ARG A 118 2.36 10.71 -15.88
C ARG A 118 2.58 11.26 -14.48
N ASP A 119 1.56 11.22 -13.63
CA ASP A 119 1.65 11.77 -12.27
C ASP A 119 2.73 11.05 -11.44
N MET A 120 2.91 9.73 -11.66
CA MET A 120 3.95 8.95 -11.01
C MET A 120 5.35 9.28 -11.52
N LEU A 121 5.53 9.47 -12.83
CA LEU A 121 6.80 9.91 -13.41
C LEU A 121 7.19 11.32 -12.94
N ASP A 122 6.22 12.23 -12.90
CA ASP A 122 6.39 13.58 -12.35
C ASP A 122 6.79 13.53 -10.87
N TYR A 123 6.16 12.65 -10.08
CA TYR A 123 6.51 12.44 -8.67
C TYR A 123 7.94 11.89 -8.49
N LEU A 124 8.39 11.03 -9.41
CA LEU A 124 9.74 10.47 -9.41
C LEU A 124 10.79 11.40 -10.06
N GLU A 125 10.36 12.53 -10.61
CA GLU A 125 11.21 13.50 -11.32
C GLU A 125 11.99 12.88 -12.49
N VAL A 126 11.36 11.94 -13.21
CA VAL A 126 11.95 11.27 -14.39
C VAL A 126 11.04 11.36 -15.61
N SER A 127 11.61 11.23 -16.80
CA SER A 127 10.86 11.30 -18.06
C SER A 127 10.36 9.93 -18.53
N ALA A 128 11.05 8.87 -18.12
CA ALA A 128 10.73 7.48 -18.44
C ALA A 128 10.93 6.57 -17.22
N ILE A 129 10.15 5.49 -17.13
CA ILE A 129 10.25 4.56 -15.99
C ILE A 129 11.61 3.85 -15.96
N GLU A 130 12.24 3.67 -17.12
CA GLU A 130 13.58 3.11 -17.27
C GLU A 130 14.65 3.94 -16.54
N GLU A 131 14.42 5.23 -16.31
CA GLU A 131 15.32 6.15 -15.61
C GLU A 131 15.09 6.14 -14.08
N ALA A 132 13.99 5.56 -13.61
CA ALA A 132 13.62 5.59 -12.20
C ALA A 132 14.51 4.64 -11.37
N HIS A 133 15.35 5.18 -10.50
CA HIS A 133 16.15 4.43 -9.53
C HIS A 133 15.92 4.95 -8.10
N PRO A 134 14.70 4.83 -7.56
CA PRO A 134 14.37 5.34 -6.24
C PRO A 134 15.21 4.66 -5.17
N ARG A 135 15.75 5.45 -4.25
CA ARG A 135 16.49 4.96 -3.08
C ARG A 135 15.58 5.01 -1.86
N ILE A 136 15.28 3.85 -1.31
CA ILE A 136 14.55 3.73 -0.04
C ILE A 136 15.62 3.59 1.05
N ALA A 137 15.76 4.63 1.87
CA ALA A 137 16.71 4.69 2.98
C ALA A 137 16.12 4.12 4.26
#